data_AF-A0A2V7F4E5-F1
#
_entry.id   AF-A0A2V7F4E5-F1
#
_cell.length_a   1.000
_cell.length_b   1.000
_cell.length_c   1.000
_cell.angle_alpha   90.00
_cell.angle_beta   90.00
_cell.angle_gamma   90.00
#
_symmetry.space_group_name_H-M   'P 1'
#
loop_
_entity.id
_entity.type
_entity.pdbx_description
1 polymer ?
#
loop_
_entity_poly.entity_id
_entity_poly.type
_entity_poly.pdbx_seq_one_letter_code
_entity_poly.pdbx_strand_id
1 'polypeptide(L)' 'MSLSDAWEREANAWIKWARAPGHDSYWRFHRDQFLAIVPPPGRLTLDLGCGEGRLSRDLQARGHHVIG' A
#
# COMPACT_ATOMS: atom_id res chain seq x y z
N MET A 1 -20.58 5.24 -14.90
CA MET A 1 -19.68 5.41 -13.75
C MET A 1 -18.52 4.44 -13.95
N SER A 2 -17.29 4.96 -14.00
CA SER A 2 -16.08 4.17 -14.21
C SER A 2 -15.63 3.49 -12.91
N LEU A 3 -14.70 2.52 -13.01
CA LEU A 3 -14.06 1.94 -11.82
C LEU A 3 -13.26 2.98 -11.04
N SER A 4 -12.65 3.94 -11.76
CA SER A 4 -11.95 5.06 -11.14
C SER A 4 -12.91 5.91 -10.30
N ASP A 5 -14.09 6.24 -10.83
CA ASP A 5 -15.10 7.04 -10.11
C ASP A 5 -15.59 6.32 -8.84
N ALA A 6 -15.63 4.98 -8.87
CA ALA A 6 -16.01 4.19 -7.71
C ALA A 6 -14.93 4.23 -6.62
N TRP A 7 -13.64 4.08 -6.98
CA TRP A 7 -12.54 4.21 -6.03
C TRP A 7 -12.43 5.61 -5.43
N GLU A 8 -12.59 6.65 -6.25
CA GLU A 8 -12.58 8.04 -5.78
C GLU A 8 -13.68 8.30 -4.73
N ARG A 9 -14.90 7.80 -4.98
CA ARG A 9 -16.00 7.94 -4.02
C ARG A 9 -15.72 7.24 -2.70
N GLU A 10 -15.12 6.05 -2.73
CA GLU A 10 -14.89 5.23 -1.54
C GLU A 10 -13.53 5.50 -0.85
N ALA A 11 -12.70 6.39 -1.39
CA ALA A 11 -11.33 6.62 -0.91
C ALA A 11 -11.25 6.92 0.60
N ASN A 12 -12.17 7.74 1.12
CA ASN A 12 -12.22 8.05 2.55
C ASN A 12 -12.63 6.86 3.42
N ALA A 13 -13.57 6.04 2.94
CA ALA A 13 -13.99 4.83 3.64
C ALA A 13 -12.84 3.80 3.65
N TRP A 14 -12.14 3.66 2.52
CA TRP A 14 -10.95 2.83 2.38
C TRP A 14 -9.86 3.25 3.37
N ILE A 15 -9.50 4.54 3.45
CA ILE A 15 -8.47 5.03 4.39
C ILE A 15 -8.83 4.69 5.84
N LYS A 16 -10.09 4.95 6.24
CA LYS A 16 -10.57 4.63 7.59
C LYS A 16 -10.46 3.14 7.89
N TRP A 17 -10.87 2.30 6.94
CA TRP A 17 -10.82 0.85 7.09
C TRP A 17 -9.39 0.30 7.12
N ALA A 18 -8.53 0.74 6.19
CA ALA A 18 -7.13 0.30 6.07
C ALA A 18 -6.29 0.66 7.30
N ARG A 19 -6.60 1.78 7.95
CA ARG A 19 -5.90 2.26 9.16
C ARG A 19 -6.53 1.75 10.47
N ALA A 20 -7.73 1.16 10.43
CA ALA A 20 -8.37 0.63 11.61
C ALA A 20 -7.64 -0.64 12.10
N PRO A 21 -7.24 -0.71 13.39
CA PRO A 21 -6.56 -1.90 13.93
C PRO A 21 -7.39 -3.17 13.73
N GLY A 22 -6.76 -4.21 13.18
CA GLY A 22 -7.37 -5.54 13.02
C GLY A 22 -8.37 -5.69 11.87
N HIS A 23 -8.67 -4.63 11.12
CA HIS A 23 -9.61 -4.70 9.99
C HIS A 23 -8.91 -5.17 8.71
N ASP A 24 -7.76 -4.58 8.44
CA ASP A 24 -7.04 -4.77 7.20
C ASP A 24 -6.12 -5.98 7.24
N SER A 25 -6.41 -6.96 6.38
CA SER A 25 -5.64 -8.20 6.24
C SER A 25 -4.19 -7.94 5.85
N TYR A 26 -3.88 -6.76 5.29
CA TYR A 26 -2.52 -6.31 5.06
C TYR A 26 -1.63 -6.50 6.30
N TRP A 27 -2.09 -6.01 7.46
CA TRP A 27 -1.33 -6.07 8.70
C TRP A 27 -1.25 -7.47 9.31
N ARG A 28 -2.25 -8.32 9.05
CA ARG A 28 -2.38 -9.63 9.69
C ARG A 28 -1.69 -10.75 8.94
N PHE A 29 -1.72 -10.71 7.60
CA PHE A 29 -1.31 -11.84 6.77
C PHE A 29 -0.36 -11.46 5.63
N HIS A 30 -0.57 -10.30 5.00
CA HIS A 30 0.05 -10.04 3.70
C HIS A 30 1.37 -9.26 3.77
N ARG A 31 1.48 -8.27 4.65
CA ARG A 31 2.64 -7.35 4.70
C ARG A 31 3.95 -8.12 4.82
N ASP A 32 4.07 -8.92 5.87
CA ASP A 32 5.37 -9.54 6.21
C ASP A 32 5.77 -10.60 5.17
N GLN A 33 4.80 -11.36 4.65
CA GLN A 33 5.04 -12.34 3.58
C GLN A 33 5.48 -11.67 2.27
N PHE A 34 4.82 -10.57 1.89
CA PHE A 34 5.19 -9.82 0.70
C PHE A 34 6.58 -9.20 0.85
N LEU A 35 6.85 -8.53 1.98
CA LEU A 35 8.14 -7.89 2.22
C LEU A 35 9.31 -8.88 2.30
N ALA A 36 9.06 -10.16 2.60
CA ALA A 36 10.08 -11.21 2.59
C ALA A 36 10.59 -11.55 1.17
N ILE A 37 9.76 -11.36 0.15
CA ILE A 37 10.10 -11.69 -1.25
C ILE A 37 10.47 -10.47 -2.09
N VAL A 38 10.28 -9.26 -1.56
CA VAL A 38 10.68 -8.02 -2.24
C VAL A 38 12.20 -7.95 -2.34
N PRO A 39 12.78 -7.75 -3.55
CA PRO A 39 14.22 -7.57 -3.72
C PRO A 39 14.76 -6.35 -2.96
N PRO A 40 16.07 -6.26 -2.69
CA PRO A 40 16.69 -5.06 -2.13
C PRO A 40 16.40 -3.80 -2.96
N PRO A 41 16.49 -2.59 -2.37
CA PRO A 41 16.33 -1.33 -3.09
C PRO A 41 17.18 -1.22 -4.35
N GLY A 42 16.53 -0.87 -5.48
CA GLY A 42 17.18 -0.54 -6.75
C GLY A 42 17.27 0.97 -6.99
N ARG A 43 17.17 1.39 -8.26
CA ARG A 43 17.17 2.82 -8.63
C ARG A 43 15.88 3.55 -8.27
N LEU A 44 14.74 2.92 -8.51
CA LEU A 44 13.41 3.49 -8.31
C LEU A 44 12.41 2.35 -8.13
N THR A 45 11.45 2.52 -7.22
CA THR A 45 10.32 1.63 -6.99
C THR A 45 9.03 2.39 -7.29
N LEU A 46 8.20 1.86 -8.19
CA LEU A 46 6.87 2.40 -8.51
C LEU A 46 5.81 1.55 -7.80
N ASP A 47 5.01 2.16 -6.93
CA ASP A 47 3.88 1.54 -6.24
C ASP A 47 2.58 1.86 -6.98
N LEU A 48 2.32 1.15 -8.08
CA LEU A 48 1.17 1.43 -8.94
C LEU A 48 -0.15 1.14 -8.23
N GLY A 49 -0.98 2.18 -8.05
CA GLY A 49 -2.21 2.05 -7.30
C GLY A 49 -1.97 2.02 -5.78
N CYS A 50 -1.00 2.82 -5.30
CA CYS A 50 -0.56 2.85 -3.90
C CYS A 50 -1.69 3.15 -2.89
N GLY A 51 -2.82 3.69 -3.36
CA GLY A 51 -3.93 4.12 -2.51
C GLY A 51 -3.43 5.10 -1.46
N GLU A 52 -3.68 4.81 -0.19
CA GLU A 52 -3.24 5.66 0.93
C GLU A 52 -1.77 5.46 1.32
N GLY A 53 -1.05 4.54 0.66
CA GLY A 53 0.41 4.42 0.75
C GLY A 53 0.96 3.51 1.85
N ARG A 54 0.17 2.58 2.43
CA ARG A 54 0.66 1.63 3.45
C ARG A 54 1.91 0.88 3.00
N LEU A 55 1.89 0.32 1.79
CA LEU A 55 3.03 -0.41 1.25
C LEU A 55 4.18 0.52 0.90
N SER A 56 3.88 1.68 0.30
CA SER A 56 4.90 2.68 -0.03
C SER A 56 5.73 3.08 1.20
N ARG A 57 5.08 3.26 2.37
CA ARG A 57 5.77 3.57 3.63
C ARG A 57 6.65 2.42 4.12
N ASP A 58 6.17 1.18 4.06
CA ASP A 58 6.97 0.02 4.45
C ASP A 58 8.19 -0.19 3.52
N LEU A 59 8.03 0.07 2.21
CA LEU A 59 9.13 0.03 1.24
C LEU A 59 10.13 1.17 1.49
N GLN A 60 9.67 2.38 1.76
CA GLN A 60 10.54 3.51 2.14
C GLN A 60 11.33 3.20 3.42
N ALA A 61 10.69 2.62 4.44
CA ALA A 61 11.35 2.20 5.68
C ALA A 61 12.44 1.14 5.45
N ARG A 62 12.35 0.37 4.36
CA ARG A 62 13.35 -0.62 3.93
C ARG A 62 14.41 -0.04 2.97
N GLY A 63 14.40 1.27 2.73
CA GLY A 63 15.39 1.98 1.93
C GLY A 63 15.07 2.09 0.43
N HIS A 64 13.85 1.75 0.00
CA HIS A 64 13.45 1.97 -1.39
C HIS A 64 13.22 3.46 -1.68
N HIS A 65 13.66 3.91 -2.85
CA HIS A 65 13.21 5.18 -3.41
C HIS A 65 11.86 4.97 -4.10
N VAL A 66 10.76 5.35 -3.44
CA VAL A 66 9.39 5.02 -3.87
C VAL A 66 8.68 6.23 -4.48
N ILE A 67 8.03 6.02 -5.62
CA ILE A 67 6.99 6.88 -6.20
C ILE A 67 5.69 6.06 -6.22
N GLY A 68 4.59 6.64 -5.73
CA GLY A 68 3.26 6.03 -5.73
C GLY A 68 2.35 6.69 -6.75
#